data_AF-A0A383AXS5-F1
#
_entry.id   AF-A0A383AXS5-F1
#
_cell.length_a   1.000
_cell.length_b   1.000
_cell.length_c   1.000
_cell.angle_alpha   90.00
_cell.angle_beta   90.00
_cell.angle_gamma   90.00
#
_symmetry.space_group_name_H-M   'P 1'
#
loop_
_entity.id
_entity.type
_entity.pdbx_description
1 polymer ?
#
loop_
_entity_poly.entity_id
_entity_poly.type
_entity_poly.pdbx_seq_one_letter_code
_entity_poly.pdbx_strand_id
1 'polypeptide(L)' 'MNVYIVIDMEGVAGVTHGSMIRTGHVEWRDRGTRLMTAEVNAAIEGAYLGGATSVLVKDGH' A
#
# COMPACT_ATOMS: atom_id res chain seq x y z
N MET A 1 -5.66 14.61 -14.45
CA MET A 1 -6.09 14.72 -13.03
C MET A 1 -4.94 14.27 -12.14
N ASN A 2 -4.67 14.96 -11.03
CA ASN A 2 -3.62 14.55 -10.08
C ASN A 2 -4.28 13.84 -8.88
N VAL A 3 -3.79 12.66 -8.53
CA VAL A 3 -4.28 11.87 -7.40
C VAL A 3 -3.19 11.74 -6.36
N TYR A 4 -3.56 11.92 -5.09
CA TYR A 4 -2.69 11.70 -3.95
C TYR A 4 -3.23 10.55 -3.11
N ILE A 5 -2.43 9.51 -2.92
CA ILE A 5 -2.77 8.31 -2.14
C ILE A 5 -1.90 8.30 -0.89
N VAL A 6 -2.52 8.19 0.27
CA VAL A 6 -1.84 7.86 1.53
C VAL A 6 -2.27 6.46 1.90
N ILE A 7 -1.30 5.58 2.12
CA ILE A 7 -1.55 4.18 2.47
C ILE A 7 -1.02 3.87 3.86
N ASP A 8 -1.75 3.06 4.61
CA ASP A 8 -1.38 2.55 5.93
C ASP A 8 -1.44 1.02 5.94
N MET A 9 -0.66 0.34 6.78
CA MET A 9 -0.42 -1.10 6.65
C MET A 9 -1.44 -1.96 7.42
N GLU A 10 -1.99 -1.47 8.53
CA GLU A 10 -2.90 -2.20 9.43
C GLU A 10 -4.16 -2.71 8.72
N GLY A 11 -4.64 -1.94 7.72
CA GLY A 11 -5.87 -2.22 6.98
C GLY A 11 -5.70 -3.01 5.69
N VAL A 12 -4.46 -3.29 5.27
CA VAL A 12 -4.16 -3.95 3.98
C VAL A 12 -4.73 -5.36 3.95
N ALA A 13 -5.37 -5.74 2.84
CA ALA A 13 -5.94 -7.08 2.69
C ALA A 13 -4.86 -8.17 2.87
N GLY A 14 -5.13 -9.12 3.76
CA GLY A 14 -4.21 -10.20 4.10
C GLY A 14 -3.19 -9.88 5.20
N VAL A 15 -3.10 -8.61 5.64
CA VAL A 15 -2.48 -8.27 6.92
C VAL A 15 -3.43 -8.69 8.03
N THR A 16 -2.96 -9.54 8.94
CA THR A 16 -3.83 -10.21 9.93
C THR A 16 -3.32 -10.10 11.36
N HIS A 17 -2.02 -9.79 11.56
CA HIS A 17 -1.39 -9.77 12.88
C HIS A 17 -0.26 -8.74 12.93
N GLY A 18 0.04 -8.25 14.14
CA GLY A 18 0.99 -7.15 14.35
C GLY A 18 2.43 -7.39 13.89
N SER A 19 2.86 -8.64 13.72
CA SER A 19 4.20 -8.97 13.20
C SER A 19 4.42 -8.55 11.75
N MET A 20 3.33 -8.40 10.98
CA MET A 20 3.36 -7.97 9.58
C MET A 20 3.50 -6.47 9.42
N ILE A 21 3.15 -5.68 10.43
CA ILE A 21 3.24 -4.21 10.40
C ILE A 21 4.46 -3.69 11.16
N ARG A 22 5.10 -4.52 11.99
CA ARG A 22 6.25 -4.08 12.78
C ARG A 22 7.53 -4.03 11.95
N THR A 23 7.98 -2.83 11.61
CA THR A 23 9.27 -2.57 10.97
C THR A 23 10.43 -3.34 11.62
N GLY A 24 11.23 -4.00 10.80
CA GLY A 24 12.36 -4.83 11.23
C GLY A 24 11.99 -6.29 11.55
N HIS A 25 10.70 -6.65 11.63
CA HIS A 25 10.28 -8.04 11.74
C HIS A 25 10.35 -8.75 10.37
N VAL A 26 10.59 -10.07 10.38
CA VAL A 26 10.69 -10.88 9.14
C VAL A 26 9.37 -10.88 8.35
N GLU A 27 8.24 -11.05 9.04
CA GLU A 27 6.90 -11.01 8.42
C GLU A 27 6.58 -9.64 7.81
N TRP A 28 7.04 -8.53 8.41
CA TRP A 28 6.89 -7.21 7.83
C TRP A 28 7.63 -7.10 6.50
N ARG A 29 8.91 -7.51 6.47
CA ARG A 29 9.72 -7.49 5.26
C ARG A 29 9.18 -8.43 4.19
N ASP A 30 8.81 -9.66 4.55
CA ASP A 30 8.52 -10.70 3.58
C ASP A 30 7.05 -10.73 3.13
N ARG A 31 6.12 -10.26 3.97
CA ARG A 31 4.68 -10.28 3.67
C ARG A 31 4.05 -8.90 3.74
N GLY A 32 4.23 -8.16 4.83
CA GLY A 32 3.59 -6.85 5.05
C GLY A 32 3.85 -5.87 3.90
N THR A 33 5.14 -5.61 3.60
CA THR A 33 5.52 -4.70 2.50
C THR A 33 5.04 -5.18 1.13
N ARG A 34 5.04 -6.50 0.87
CA ARG A 34 4.55 -7.08 -0.39
C ARG A 34 3.05 -6.85 -0.57
N LEU A 35 2.27 -7.12 0.48
CA LEU A 35 0.82 -6.94 0.45
C LEU A 35 0.46 -5.46 0.27
N MET A 36 1.07 -4.58 1.06
CA MET A 36 0.82 -3.13 1.01
C MET A 36 1.19 -2.56 -0.37
N THR A 37 2.34 -2.97 -0.92
CA THR A 37 2.77 -2.55 -2.27
C THR A 37 1.82 -3.05 -3.35
N ALA A 38 1.33 -4.28 -3.26
CA ALA A 38 0.38 -4.83 -4.22
C ALA A 38 -0.96 -4.08 -4.18
N GLU A 39 -1.47 -3.77 -2.99
CA GLU A 39 -2.74 -3.08 -2.82
C GLU A 39 -2.67 -1.62 -3.32
N VAL A 40 -1.59 -0.89 -3.00
CA VAL A 40 -1.44 0.47 -3.54
C VAL A 40 -1.27 0.46 -5.06
N ASN A 41 -0.57 -0.53 -5.63
CA ASN A 41 -0.45 -0.65 -7.08
C ASN A 41 -1.81 -0.89 -7.76
N ALA A 42 -2.70 -1.69 -7.16
CA ALA A 42 -4.06 -1.87 -7.65
C ALA A 42 -4.87 -0.56 -7.60
N ALA A 43 -4.72 0.23 -6.54
CA ALA A 43 -5.34 1.55 -6.44
C ALA A 43 -4.78 2.55 -7.47
N ILE A 44 -3.46 2.54 -7.71
CA ILE A 44 -2.79 3.35 -8.73
C ILE A 44 -3.30 2.98 -10.13
N GLU A 45 -3.40 1.68 -10.45
CA GLU A 45 -3.93 1.20 -11.73
C GLU A 45 -5.37 1.68 -11.93
N GLY A 46 -6.23 1.52 -10.92
CA GLY A 46 -7.59 2.04 -10.94
C GLY A 46 -7.66 3.55 -11.15
N ALA A 47 -6.76 4.31 -10.53
CA ALA A 47 -6.67 5.76 -10.71
C ALA A 47 -6.32 6.13 -12.16
N TYR A 48 -5.34 5.46 -12.78
CA TYR A 48 -4.98 5.71 -14.18
C TYR A 48 -6.09 5.30 -15.15
N LEU A 49 -6.75 4.17 -14.93
CA LEU A 49 -7.94 3.76 -15.69
C LEU A 49 -9.08 4.78 -15.55
N GLY A 50 -9.18 5.44 -14.39
CA GLY A 50 -10.12 6.54 -14.14
C GLY A 50 -9.71 7.91 -14.69
N GLY A 51 -8.60 8.02 -15.44
CA GLY A 51 -8.16 9.28 -16.06
C GLY A 51 -7.19 10.12 -15.21
N ALA A 52 -6.59 9.55 -14.18
CA ALA A 52 -5.42 10.17 -13.56
C ALA A 52 -4.28 10.32 -14.57
N THR A 53 -3.56 11.43 -14.48
CA THR A 53 -2.37 11.72 -15.30
C THR A 53 -1.10 11.75 -14.46
N SER A 54 -1.25 11.78 -13.14
CA SER A 54 -0.17 11.68 -12.17
C SER A 54 -0.75 11.13 -10.86
N VAL A 55 0.00 10.23 -10.23
CA VAL A 55 -0.32 9.69 -8.91
C VAL A 55 0.90 9.87 -8.01
N LEU A 56 0.72 10.54 -6.87
CA LEU A 56 1.71 10.62 -5.81
C LEU A 56 1.27 9.73 -4.65
N VAL A 57 2.17 8.85 -4.21
CA VAL A 57 1.92 7.94 -3.09
C VAL A 57 2.78 8.36 -1.92
N LYS A 58 2.16 8.51 -0.75
CA LYS A 58 2.85 8.66 0.54
C LYS A 58 2.66 7.38 1.35
N ASP A 59 3.78 6.83 1.80
CA ASP A 59 3.76 5.85 2.89
C ASP A 59 3.29 6.53 4.18
N GLY A 60 2.15 6.08 4.68
CA GLY A 60 1.41 6.60 5.82
C GLY A 60 1.57 5.80 7.09
N HIS A 61 2.18 4.61 6.99
CA HIS A 61 2.46 3.73 8.12
C HIS A 61 3.66 4.22 8.94
#